data_AF-A0ABC8UDB4-F1
#
_entry.id   AF-A0ABC8UDB4-F1
#
_cell.length_a   1.000
_cell.length_b   1.000
_cell.length_c   1.000
_cell.angle_alpha   90.00
_cell.angle_beta   90.00
_cell.angle_gamma   90.00
#
_symmetry.space_group_name_H-M   'P 1'
#
loop_
_entity.id
_entity.type
_entity.pdbx_description
1 polymer ?
#
loop_
_entity_poly.entity_id
_entity_poly.type
_entity_poly.pdbx_seq_one_letter_code
_entity_poly.pdbx_strand_id
1 'polypeptide(L)'
;MANVSVEFLHSITDIWSIGRMTNYRHKVIIKNTSQKPLKNLKLKITNLSGSLWGLSPTKEKNTYKLPQWLKVLSPNSECSFVYIQGGPQAKVSVLSYH
;
A
#
# COMPACT_ATOMS: atom_id res chain seq x y z
N MET A 1 13.24 20.31 4.15
CA MET A 1 13.03 18.84 4.05
C MET A 1 11.56 18.63 3.73
N ALA A 2 11.22 17.94 2.63
CA ALA A 2 9.82 17.74 2.27
C ALA A 2 9.14 16.95 3.40
N ASN A 3 8.10 17.53 4.01
CA ASN A 3 7.38 16.92 5.11
C ASN A 3 6.51 15.79 4.54
N VAL A 4 7.12 14.60 4.36
CA VAL A 4 6.42 13.43 3.84
C VAL A 4 5.36 13.04 4.87
N SER A 5 4.10 13.36 4.55
CA SER A 5 2.95 13.20 5.45
C SER A 5 2.46 11.76 5.56
N VAL A 6 3.05 10.85 4.78
CA VAL A 6 2.70 9.43 4.70
C VAL A 6 3.96 8.59 4.67
N GLU A 7 4.13 7.72 5.65
CA GLU A 7 5.22 6.76 5.71
C GLU A 7 4.72 5.37 5.28
N PHE A 8 5.57 4.62 4.57
CA PHE A 8 5.29 3.24 4.17
C PHE A 8 6.29 2.29 4.86
N LEU A 9 5.79 1.37 5.68
CA LEU A 9 6.60 0.33 6.31
C LEU A 9 6.34 -0.99 5.61
N HIS A 10 7.40 -1.57 5.05
CA HIS A 10 7.35 -2.80 4.27
C HIS A 10 7.86 -3.99 5.09
N SER A 11 7.14 -5.11 5.03
CA SER A 11 7.56 -6.37 5.64
C SER A 11 7.10 -7.56 4.80
N ILE A 12 7.82 -8.67 4.93
CA ILE A 12 7.39 -9.97 4.42
C ILE A 12 6.79 -10.74 5.60
N THR A 13 5.56 -11.21 5.42
CA THR A 13 4.80 -11.91 6.48
C THR A 13 4.72 -13.40 6.28
N ASP A 14 4.96 -13.87 5.06
CA ASP A 14 4.98 -15.29 4.73
C ASP A 14 5.76 -15.52 3.43
N ILE A 15 6.33 -16.71 3.29
CA ILE A 15 7.14 -17.14 2.14
C ILE A 15 6.85 -18.61 1.88
N TRP A 16 6.47 -18.96 0.65
CA TRP A 16 6.27 -20.35 0.25
C TRP A 16 6.69 -20.59 -1.18
N SER A 17 7.03 -21.83 -1.49
CA SER A 17 7.46 -22.25 -2.83
C SER A 17 6.45 -23.21 -3.45
N ILE A 18 6.13 -23.00 -4.72
CA ILE A 18 5.33 -23.90 -5.55
C ILE A 18 6.19 -24.28 -6.76
N GLY A 19 6.67 -25.53 -6.78
CA GLY A 19 7.64 -25.97 -7.78
C GLY A 19 8.93 -25.16 -7.71
N ARG A 20 9.28 -24.46 -8.81
CA ARG A 20 10.47 -23.59 -8.89
C ARG A 20 10.21 -22.12 -8.55
N MET A 21 8.99 -21.77 -8.17
CA MET A 21 8.58 -20.38 -7.92
C MET A 21 8.44 -20.11 -6.43
N THR A 22 9.23 -19.16 -5.90
CA THR A 22 9.08 -18.63 -4.54
C THR A 22 8.13 -17.44 -4.55
N ASN A 23 7.10 -17.50 -3.72
CA ASN A 23 6.13 -16.43 -3.50
C ASN A 23 6.37 -15.78 -2.14
N TYR A 24 6.14 -14.47 -2.09
CA TYR A 24 6.25 -13.68 -0.88
C TYR A 24 4.92 -12.99 -0.62
N ARG A 25 4.41 -13.11 0.62
CA ARG A 25 3.30 -12.28 1.10
C ARG A 25 3.84 -11.03 1.75
N HIS A 26 3.81 -9.94 1.00
CA HIS A 26 4.20 -8.63 1.47
C HIS A 26 3.05 -7.97 2.24
N LYS A 27 3.38 -7.32 3.36
CA LYS A 27 2.51 -6.40 4.08
C LYS A 27 3.11 -5.01 4.02
N VAL A 28 2.28 -4.03 3.68
CA VAL A 28 2.64 -2.61 3.68
C VAL A 28 1.74 -1.89 4.65
N ILE A 29 2.33 -1.23 5.64
CA ILE A 29 1.64 -0.33 6.55
C ILE A 29 1.77 1.09 5.99
N ILE A 30 0.63 1.77 5.88
CA ILE A 30 0.51 3.17 5.47
C ILE A 30 0.22 3.96 6.73
N LYS A 31 1.17 4.78 7.16
CA LYS A 31 1.06 5.58 8.37
C LYS A 31 0.91 7.05 8.03
N ASN A 32 -0.11 7.70 8.60
CA ASN A 32 -0.24 9.15 8.55
C ASN A 32 0.65 9.77 9.64
N THR A 33 1.78 10.32 9.24
CA THR A 33 2.75 10.98 10.14
C THR A 33 2.46 12.48 10.30
N SER A 34 1.43 12.99 9.64
CA SER A 34 1.01 14.38 9.75
C SER A 34 0.02 14.61 10.89
N GLN A 35 -0.15 15.88 11.26
CA GLN A 35 -1.17 16.31 12.22
C GLN A 35 -2.56 16.51 11.59
N LYS A 36 -2.72 16.23 10.29
CA LYS A 36 -3.98 16.44 9.55
C LYS A 36 -4.57 15.11 9.09
N PRO A 37 -5.90 14.93 9.10
CA PRO A 37 -6.53 13.75 8.53
C PRO A 37 -6.29 13.72 7.01
N LEU A 38 -5.91 12.56 6.48
CA LEU A 38 -5.74 12.37 5.04
C LEU A 38 -7.05 11.82 4.46
N LYS A 39 -7.72 12.63 3.64
CA LYS A 39 -8.93 12.25 2.93
C LYS A 39 -8.59 11.89 1.50
N ASN A 40 -9.36 10.95 0.94
CA ASN A 40 -9.24 10.56 -0.47
C ASN A 40 -7.80 10.19 -0.89
N LEU A 41 -7.04 9.56 0.01
CA LEU A 41 -5.67 9.13 -0.26
C LEU A 41 -5.64 8.19 -1.47
N LYS A 42 -4.95 8.62 -2.52
CA LYS A 42 -4.64 7.85 -3.71
C LYS A 42 -3.17 7.44 -3.69
N LEU A 43 -2.94 6.16 -3.94
CA LEU A 43 -1.62 5.54 -4.01
C LEU A 43 -1.34 5.11 -5.43
N LYS A 44 -0.08 5.24 -5.86
CA LYS A 44 0.46 4.62 -7.06
C LYS A 44 1.28 3.41 -6.65
N ILE A 45 1.00 2.25 -7.23
CA ILE A 45 1.76 1.02 -6.99
C ILE A 45 2.35 0.53 -8.31
N THR A 46 3.68 0.58 -8.45
CA THR A 46 4.39 0.10 -9.65
C THR A 46 5.19 -1.16 -9.35
N ASN A 47 5.50 -1.95 -10.38
CA ASN A 47 6.15 -3.26 -10.25
C ASN A 47 5.35 -4.26 -9.39
N LEU A 48 4.03 -4.08 -9.31
CA LEU A 48 3.10 -5.06 -8.77
C LEU A 48 2.72 -6.01 -9.92
N SER A 49 3.03 -7.29 -9.77
CA SER A 49 2.73 -8.34 -10.74
C SER A 49 1.69 -9.34 -10.24
N GLY A 50 1.47 -9.41 -8.92
CA GLY A 50 0.53 -10.35 -8.32
C GLY A 50 -0.69 -9.68 -7.68
N SER A 51 -1.46 -10.49 -6.96
CA SER A 51 -2.74 -10.10 -6.37
C SER A 51 -2.54 -9.21 -5.14
N LEU A 52 -3.46 -8.26 -4.93
CA LEU A 52 -3.45 -7.29 -3.84
C LEU A 52 -4.80 -7.27 -3.12
N TRP A 53 -4.76 -7.12 -1.79
CA TRP A 53 -5.93 -7.02 -0.92
C TRP A 53 -5.76 -5.87 0.10
N GLY A 54 -6.88 -5.29 0.53
CA GLY A 54 -6.89 -4.22 1.54
C GLY A 54 -6.90 -2.80 0.97
N LEU A 55 -6.90 -2.63 -0.35
CA LEU A 55 -7.15 -1.36 -1.04
C LEU A 55 -8.27 -1.52 -2.07
N SER A 56 -8.87 -0.40 -2.49
CA SER A 56 -9.82 -0.39 -3.60
C SER A 56 -9.12 0.07 -4.88
N PRO A 57 -9.26 -0.65 -6.02
CA PRO A 57 -8.75 -0.18 -7.31
C PRO A 57 -9.51 1.08 -7.76
N THR A 58 -8.87 1.91 -8.59
CA THR A 58 -9.53 3.01 -9.31
C THR A 58 -9.58 2.71 -10.82
N LYS A 59 -10.21 3.61 -11.59
CA LYS A 59 -10.19 3.55 -13.06
C LYS A 59 -8.79 3.83 -13.64
N GLU A 60 -7.93 4.49 -12.88
CA GLU A 60 -6.58 4.83 -13.34
C GLU A 60 -5.63 3.64 -13.10
N LYS A 61 -4.84 3.27 -14.13
CA LYS A 61 -3.91 2.13 -14.05
C LYS A 61 -2.97 2.29 -12.85
N ASN A 62 -2.77 1.20 -12.11
CA ASN A 62 -1.86 1.13 -10.96
C ASN A 62 -2.20 2.11 -9.82
N THR A 63 -3.42 2.63 -9.80
CA THR A 63 -3.87 3.58 -8.79
C THR A 63 -4.89 2.91 -7.87
N TYR A 64 -4.70 3.13 -6.58
CA TYR A 64 -5.50 2.53 -5.53
C TYR A 64 -5.91 3.58 -4.51
N LYS A 65 -7.04 3.38 -3.86
CA LYS A 65 -7.51 4.19 -2.74
C LYS A 65 -7.73 3.32 -1.50
N LEU A 66 -7.88 3.95 -0.35
CA LEU A 66 -8.27 3.27 0.88
C LEU A 66 -9.56 2.45 0.68
N PRO A 67 -9.75 1.34 1.44
CA PRO A 67 -10.94 0.52 1.32
C PRO A 67 -12.21 1.30 1.69
N GLN A 68 -13.37 0.92 1.15
CA GLN A 68 -14.60 1.72 1.30
C GLN A 68 -15.02 1.99 2.76
N TRP A 69 -14.67 1.08 3.68
CA TRP A 69 -14.92 1.24 5.12
C TRP A 69 -13.97 2.22 5.80
N LEU A 70 -12.85 2.59 5.18
CA LEU A 70 -11.84 3.51 5.70
C LEU A 70 -11.64 4.68 4.74
N LYS A 71 -12.52 5.69 4.80
CA LYS A 71 -12.47 6.86 3.91
C LYS A 71 -11.41 7.90 4.30
N VAL A 72 -10.99 7.90 5.55
CA VAL A 72 -10.08 8.89 6.14
C VAL A 72 -9.01 8.15 6.95
N LEU A 73 -7.77 8.55 6.78
CA LEU A 73 -6.67 8.12 7.64
C LEU A 73 -6.34 9.24 8.63
N SER A 74 -6.78 9.08 9.88
CA SER A 74 -6.60 10.08 10.94
C SER A 74 -5.12 10.34 11.26
N PRO A 75 -4.78 11.48 11.88
CA PRO A 75 -3.42 11.76 12.35
C PRO A 75 -2.88 10.61 13.21
N ASN A 76 -1.60 10.27 13.03
CA ASN A 76 -0.91 9.19 13.75
C ASN A 76 -1.56 7.81 13.65
N SER A 77 -2.54 7.63 12.76
CA SER A 77 -3.20 6.36 12.51
C SER A 77 -2.58 5.66 11.32
N GLU A 78 -2.81 4.36 11.24
CA GLU A 78 -2.30 3.52 10.17
C GLU A 78 -3.38 2.60 9.59
N CYS A 79 -3.13 2.17 8.37
CA CYS A 79 -3.85 1.06 7.77
C CYS A 79 -2.85 0.19 7.01
N SER A 80 -3.22 -1.04 6.67
CA SER A 80 -2.33 -1.93 5.94
C SER A 80 -3.03 -2.61 4.78
N PHE A 81 -2.25 -2.90 3.75
CA PHE A 81 -2.65 -3.76 2.66
C PHE A 81 -1.60 -4.84 2.44
N VAL A 82 -2.00 -5.89 1.73
CA VAL A 82 -1.13 -7.02 1.44
C VAL A 82 -1.14 -7.32 -0.04
N TYR A 83 -0.01 -7.82 -0.54
CA TYR A 83 0.06 -8.36 -1.88
C TYR A 83 0.96 -9.58 -1.90
N ILE A 84 0.69 -10.47 -2.85
CA ILE A 84 1.44 -11.70 -3.05
C ILE A 84 2.08 -11.63 -4.42
N GLN A 85 3.39 -11.75 -4.50
CA GLN A 85 4.09 -11.92 -5.78
C GLN A 85 5.40 -12.66 -5.62
N GLY A 86 5.91 -13.20 -6.72
CA GLY A 86 7.30 -13.63 -6.83
C GLY A 86 8.21 -12.46 -7.19
N GLY A 87 9.49 -12.57 -6.85
CA GLY A 87 10.51 -11.62 -7.26
C GLY A 87 10.58 -10.35 -6.38
N PRO A 88 10.94 -9.18 -6.95
CA PRO A 88 11.25 -7.98 -6.18
C PRO A 88 10.00 -7.34 -5.57
N GLN A 89 10.18 -6.56 -4.50
CA GLN A 89 9.11 -5.81 -3.84
C GLN A 89 8.48 -4.75 -4.78
N ALA A 90 7.16 -4.60 -4.74
CA ALA A 90 6.47 -3.52 -5.44
C ALA A 90 6.82 -2.15 -4.83
N LYS A 91 6.82 -1.10 -5.66
CA LYS A 91 7.07 0.29 -5.25
C LYS A 91 5.75 0.98 -4.98
N VAL A 92 5.63 1.60 -3.81
CA VAL A 92 4.44 2.32 -3.36
C VAL A 92 4.78 3.79 -3.21
N SER A 93 3.93 4.67 -3.73
CA SER A 93 4.06 6.11 -3.55
C SER A 93 2.70 6.77 -3.39
N VAL A 94 2.68 7.92 -2.73
CA VAL A 94 1.50 8.79 -2.72
C VAL A 94 1.32 9.40 -4.11
N LEU A 95 0.09 9.35 -4.62
CA LEU A 95 -0.31 10.07 -5.83
C LEU A 95 -0.99 11.40 -5.47
N SER A 96 -1.95 11.37 -4.54
CA SER A 96 -2.63 12.56 -4.03
C SER A 96 -3.39 12.28 -2.72
N TYR A 97 -3.70 13.33 -1.97
CA TYR A 97 -4.63 13.33 -0.84
C TYR A 97 -5.14 14.75 -0.60
N HIS A 98 -6.17 14.88 0.24
CA HIS A 98 -6.70 16.15 0.73
C HIS A 98 -6.62 16.23 2.26
#